data_AF-A0A2J8RY77-F1
#
_entry.id   AF-A0A2J8RY77-F1
#
_cell.length_a   1.000
_cell.length_b   1.000
_cell.length_c   1.000
_cell.angle_alpha   90.00
_cell.angle_beta   90.00
_cell.angle_gamma   90.00
#
_symmetry.space_group_name_H-M   'P 1'
#
loop_
_entity.id
_entity.type
_entity.pdbx_description
1 polymer ?
#
loop_
_entity_poly.entity_id
_entity_poly.type
_entity_poly.pdbx_seq_one_letter_code
_entity_poly.pdbx_strand_id
1 'polypeptide(L)' 'EQLINPFGEDDDDFETNFLIDRNFQVSMLAVDEMYDDLAVLEKDLYWDAAEARAPYTAATVFQLRQPSFQGSTFDIT' A
#
# COMPACT_ATOMS: atom_id res chain seq x y z
N GLU A 1 -32.09 1.61 8.63
CA GLU A 1 -32.58 0.34 8.05
C GLU A 1 -31.57 -0.23 7.05
N GLN A 2 -30.90 0.56 6.21
CA GLN A 2 -29.87 0.12 5.25
C GLN A 2 -28.74 -0.77 5.82
N LEU A 3 -28.06 -0.37 6.90
CA LEU A 3 -26.89 -1.13 7.39
C LEU A 3 -27.21 -2.42 8.17
N ILE A 4 -28.49 -2.81 8.27
CA ILE A 4 -28.85 -4.04 9.00
C ILE A 4 -28.45 -5.30 8.21
N ASN A 5 -28.44 -5.21 6.88
CA ASN A 5 -27.97 -6.25 5.98
C ASN A 5 -27.17 -5.62 4.83
N PRO A 6 -25.84 -5.48 4.96
CA PRO A 6 -24.99 -4.79 3.98
C PRO A 6 -24.66 -5.63 2.72
N PHE A 7 -25.41 -6.71 2.49
CA PHE A 7 -25.20 -7.67 1.39
C PHE A 7 -26.40 -7.72 0.44
N GLY A 8 -27.23 -6.68 0.43
CA GLY A 8 -28.32 -6.50 -0.51
C GLY A 8 -27.84 -5.85 -1.81
N GLU A 9 -28.71 -5.03 -2.40
CA GLU A 9 -28.46 -4.26 -3.63
C GLU A 9 -28.66 -2.75 -3.39
N ASP A 10 -28.66 -2.29 -2.14
CA ASP A 10 -28.75 -0.86 -1.84
C ASP A 10 -27.43 -0.17 -2.26
N ASP A 11 -27.48 1.13 -2.60
CA ASP A 11 -26.33 1.89 -3.12
C ASP A 11 -25.09 1.90 -2.17
N ASP A 12 -25.31 1.70 -0.86
CA ASP A 12 -24.26 1.68 0.17
C ASP A 12 -23.90 0.26 0.63
N ASP A 13 -24.44 -0.79 0.00
CA ASP A 13 -24.10 -2.18 0.28
C ASP A 13 -22.71 -2.56 -0.25
N PHE A 14 -22.18 -3.67 0.23
CA PHE A 14 -20.91 -4.18 -0.29
C PHE A 14 -21.04 -4.70 -1.71
N GLU A 15 -20.10 -4.27 -2.54
CA GLU A 15 -19.91 -4.76 -3.92
C GLU A 15 -19.33 -6.18 -3.95
N THR A 16 -20.09 -7.15 -3.46
CA THR A 16 -19.64 -8.54 -3.27
C THR A 16 -19.33 -9.24 -4.58
N ASN A 17 -20.11 -9.00 -5.64
CA ASN A 17 -19.85 -9.55 -6.96
C ASN A 17 -18.51 -9.07 -7.53
N PHE A 18 -18.20 -7.78 -7.37
CA PHE A 18 -16.89 -7.23 -7.75
C PHE A 18 -15.76 -7.93 -6.98
N LEU A 19 -15.92 -8.14 -5.67
CA LEU A 19 -14.91 -8.84 -4.88
C LEU A 19 -14.72 -10.29 -5.33
N ILE A 20 -15.79 -11.00 -5.71
CA ILE A 20 -15.69 -12.36 -6.23
C ILE A 20 -14.90 -12.37 -7.53
N ASP A 21 -15.28 -11.53 -8.49
CA ASP A 21 -14.61 -11.45 -9.80
C ASP A 21 -13.13 -11.07 -9.64
N ARG A 22 -12.85 -10.03 -8.85
CA ARG A 22 -11.49 -9.56 -8.55
C ARG A 22 -10.66 -10.66 -7.90
N ASN A 23 -11.20 -11.37 -6.92
CA ASN A 23 -10.45 -12.39 -6.20
C ASN A 23 -10.20 -13.62 -7.06
N PHE A 24 -11.18 -14.03 -7.88
CA PHE A 24 -10.98 -15.13 -8.81
C PHE A 24 -9.90 -14.78 -9.83
N GLN A 25 -9.97 -13.59 -10.45
CA GLN A 25 -8.96 -13.14 -11.41
C GLN A 25 -7.56 -13.06 -10.79
N VAL A 26 -7.41 -12.35 -9.68
CA VAL A 26 -6.10 -12.12 -9.05
C VAL A 26 -5.51 -13.41 -8.50
N SER A 27 -6.34 -14.31 -7.94
CA SER A 27 -5.82 -15.58 -7.42
C SER A 27 -5.31 -16.49 -8.53
N MET A 28 -6.04 -16.61 -9.65
CA MET A 28 -5.58 -17.41 -10.79
C MET A 28 -4.33 -16.82 -11.44
N LEU A 29 -4.26 -15.49 -11.60
CA LEU A 29 -3.07 -14.80 -12.10
C LEU A 29 -1.83 -15.09 -11.23
N ALA A 30 -2.00 -15.04 -9.91
CA ALA A 30 -0.89 -15.21 -8.96
C ALA A 30 -0.32 -16.64 -8.94
N VAL A 31 -1.16 -17.66 -9.10
CA VAL A 31 -0.73 -19.06 -9.00
C VAL A 31 -0.40 -19.72 -10.34
N ASP A 32 -0.85 -19.14 -11.45
CA ASP A 32 -0.57 -19.64 -12.80
C ASP A 32 0.55 -18.81 -13.46
N GLU A 33 0.24 -17.58 -13.89
CA GLU A 33 1.19 -16.76 -14.65
C GLU A 33 2.39 -16.30 -13.82
N MET A 34 2.19 -15.96 -12.54
CA MET A 34 3.24 -15.42 -11.68
C MET A 34 4.01 -16.47 -10.86
N TYR A 35 3.71 -17.76 -11.04
CA TYR A 35 4.39 -18.82 -10.29
C TYR A 35 5.84 -18.98 -10.76
N ASP A 36 6.79 -18.77 -9.84
CA ASP A 36 8.24 -18.82 -10.10
C ASP A 36 8.73 -17.83 -11.18
N ASP A 37 7.90 -16.84 -11.53
CA ASP A 37 8.23 -15.77 -12.46
C ASP A 37 8.74 -14.54 -11.70
N LEU A 38 10.01 -14.60 -11.30
CA LEU A 38 10.67 -13.53 -10.55
C LEU A 38 11.53 -12.67 -11.47
N ALA A 39 11.55 -11.36 -11.20
CA ALA A 39 12.50 -10.46 -11.82
C ALA A 39 13.96 -10.85 -11.47
N VAL A 40 14.89 -10.50 -12.35
CA VAL A 40 16.31 -10.74 -12.13
C VAL A 40 16.78 -9.98 -10.89
N LEU A 41 17.60 -10.64 -10.06
CA LEU A 41 18.17 -10.01 -8.87
C LEU A 41 19.23 -8.98 -9.27
N GLU A 42 19.00 -7.74 -8.86
CA GLU A 42 19.90 -6.61 -9.09
C GLU A 42 20.16 -5.85 -7.78
N LYS A 43 21.26 -5.12 -7.73
CA LYS A 43 21.53 -4.19 -6.64
C LYS A 43 20.55 -3.02 -6.74
N ASP A 44 19.91 -2.65 -5.64
CA ASP A 44 18.98 -1.53 -5.63
C ASP A 44 19.69 -0.16 -5.75
N LEU A 45 18.91 0.90 -5.95
CA LEU A 45 19.39 2.28 -6.13
C LEU A 45 20.24 2.79 -4.95
N TYR A 46 20.02 2.25 -3.76
CA TYR A 46 20.66 2.66 -2.51
C TYR A 46 21.61 1.59 -1.96
N TRP A 47 22.03 0.61 -2.78
CA TRP A 47 22.80 -0.56 -2.33
C TRP A 47 24.06 -0.22 -1.50
N ASP A 48 24.78 0.83 -1.87
CA ASP A 48 26.00 1.28 -1.17
C ASP A 48 25.75 2.51 -0.27
N ALA A 49 24.50 2.97 -0.14
CA ALA A 49 24.14 4.13 0.66
C ALA A 49 23.82 3.74 2.11
N ALA A 50 24.39 4.48 3.07
CA ALA A 50 24.10 4.25 4.49
C ALA A 50 22.66 4.64 4.88
N GLU A 51 22.02 5.54 4.14
CA GLU A 51 20.63 5.96 4.35
C GLU A 51 19.88 5.96 3.00
N ALA A 52 18.91 5.07 2.86
CA ALA A 52 18.04 5.00 1.68
C ALA A 52 16.89 6.02 1.81
N ARG A 53 17.05 7.20 1.20
CA ARG A 53 16.04 8.27 1.23
C ARG A 53 15.46 8.51 -0.16
N ALA A 54 14.20 8.11 -0.36
CA ALA A 54 13.44 8.44 -1.56
C ALA A 54 13.25 9.97 -1.70
N PRO A 55 13.30 10.52 -2.93
CA PRO A 55 13.07 11.94 -3.16
C PRO A 55 11.61 12.30 -2.90
N TYR A 56 11.38 13.56 -2.55
CA TYR A 56 10.04 14.12 -2.39
C TYR A 56 9.71 15.10 -3.51
N THR A 57 8.43 15.14 -3.88
CA THR A 57 7.91 16.13 -4.82
C THR A 57 7.83 17.51 -4.16
N ALA A 58 7.85 18.57 -4.97
CA ALA A 58 7.74 19.95 -4.47
C ALA A 58 6.43 20.20 -3.67
N ALA A 59 5.36 19.47 -3.99
CA ALA A 59 4.07 19.57 -3.30
C ALA A 59 4.07 18.94 -1.89
N THR A 60 5.01 18.05 -1.57
CA THR A 60 5.04 17.35 -0.27
C THR A 60 6.18 17.81 0.63
N VAL A 61 7.25 18.38 0.06
CA VAL A 61 8.47 18.77 0.78
C VAL A 61 8.23 19.75 1.94
N PHE A 62 7.19 20.59 1.88
CA PHE A 62 6.91 21.55 2.93
C PHE A 62 6.17 20.94 4.13
N GLN A 63 5.43 19.85 3.94
CA GLN A 63 4.68 19.15 4.99
C GLN A 63 5.59 18.22 5.81
N LEU A 64 6.68 17.75 5.19
CA LEU A 64 7.62 16.78 5.75
C LEU A 64 8.73 17.40 6.60
N ARG A 65 8.61 18.70 6.92
CA ARG A 65 9.58 19.42 7.76
C ARG A 65 9.47 19.09 9.25
N GLN A 66 8.54 18.20 9.62
CA GLN A 66 8.43 17.72 10.99
C GLN A 66 9.60 16.78 11.31
N PRO A 67 10.26 16.94 12.47
CA PRO A 67 11.27 16.00 12.90
C PRO A 67 10.65 14.62 13.11
N SER A 68 11.44 13.56 12.95
CA SER A 68 10.99 12.21 13.26
C SER A 68 10.65 12.11 14.74
N PHE A 69 9.45 11.63 15.06
CA PHE A 69 8.99 11.51 16.43
C PHE A 69 9.83 10.46 17.20
N GLN A 70 10.58 10.92 18.20
CA GLN A 70 11.44 10.04 19.02
C GLN A 70 10.74 9.53 20.29
N GLY A 71 9.56 10.06 20.65
CA GLY A 71 8.82 9.72 21.87
C GLY A 71 8.51 10.95 22.72
N SER A 72 7.45 10.90 23.52
CA SER A 72 6.96 12.04 24.31
C SER A 72 7.87 12.45 25.47
N THR A 73 8.77 11.57 25.89
CA THR A 73 9.73 11.82 26.97
C THR A 73 11.02 12.48 26.48
N PHE A 74 11.21 12.59 25.16
CA PHE A 74 12.38 13.24 24.57
C PHE A 74 12.07 14.71 24.31
N ASP A 75 12.94 15.60 24.80
CA ASP A 75 12.81 17.02 24.55
C ASP A 75 13.08 17.35 23.07
N ILE A 76 12.24 18.20 22.49
CA ILE A 76 12.40 18.72 21.14
C ILE A 76 13.34 19.94 21.23
N THR A 77 14.65 19.70 21.25
CA THR A 77 15.68 20.76 21.19
C THR A 77 16.03 21.15 19.76
#